data_AF-A2DC63-F1
#
_entry.id   AF-A2DC63-F1
#
_cell.length_a   1.000
_cell.length_b   1.000
_cell.length_c   1.000
_cell.angle_alpha   90.00
_cell.angle_beta   90.00
_cell.angle_gamma   90.00
#
_symmetry.space_group_name_H-M   'P 1'
#
loop_
_entity.id
_entity.type
_entity.pdbx_description
1 polymer ?
#
loop_
_entity_poly.entity_id
_entity_poly.type
_entity_poly.pdbx_seq_one_letter_code
_entity_poly.pdbx_strand_id
1 'polypeptide(L)'
;MDLKELYSHLPYAAAPPNLSNPIILVTPSPLVYEAPVKYAYYPTPAPTHYCYTPVPHVQSPFSHYNTIVPNYLIPQQPVRYPVAETNYIQLDSSKSVSVSVLIFSLSSQVVKRKFDEICTDPNITFNPQTINLIPYSLWKSENITFGYLVSFHFRKRNSSNSKFPIKLFNALKITEHCPDLFPHIGVKWITDDVIWVDREAFACLIGVKTVEGGLFHQQGNFPSHGFVELSYEESQMLANSLNLGRIDLSVMRLVRHRTGLFRRGCTELDILRCQWKG
;
A
#
# COMPACT_ATOMS: atom_id res chain seq x y z
N MET A 1 -54.98 48.34 30.05
CA MET A 1 -53.65 48.89 30.39
C MET A 1 -52.80 47.71 30.83
N ASP A 2 -51.84 47.36 29.98
CA ASP A 2 -51.10 46.09 29.98
C ASP A 2 -49.75 46.28 30.71
N LEU A 3 -49.40 45.37 31.62
CA LEU A 3 -48.24 45.43 32.53
C LEU A 3 -46.90 45.04 31.87
N LYS A 4 -46.82 45.11 30.53
CA LYS A 4 -45.66 44.66 29.74
C LYS A 4 -44.62 45.74 29.45
N GLU A 5 -44.79 46.97 29.93
CA GLU A 5 -43.98 48.11 29.52
C GLU A 5 -43.15 48.75 30.66
N LEU A 6 -42.65 47.94 31.61
CA LEU A 6 -41.83 48.46 32.73
C LEU A 6 -40.48 47.77 32.99
N TYR A 7 -40.02 46.87 32.12
CA TYR A 7 -38.77 46.12 32.34
C TYR A 7 -37.80 46.14 31.15
N SER A 8 -37.62 47.28 30.49
CA SER A 8 -36.70 47.43 29.36
C SER A 8 -35.34 48.07 29.68
N HIS A 9 -35.02 48.42 30.93
CA HIS A 9 -33.73 49.06 31.24
C HIS A 9 -33.11 48.59 32.56
N LEU A 10 -32.34 47.49 32.53
CA LEU A 10 -31.29 47.23 33.51
C LEU A 10 -30.03 46.66 32.82
N PRO A 11 -28.83 47.17 33.15
CA PRO A 11 -27.57 46.73 32.53
C PRO A 11 -27.10 45.38 33.07
N TYR A 12 -26.45 44.63 32.17
CA TYR A 12 -25.93 43.29 32.32
C TYR A 12 -24.90 43.19 33.47
N ALA A 13 -25.27 42.56 34.58
CA ALA A 13 -24.35 42.22 35.66
C ALA A 13 -23.67 40.86 35.38
N ALA A 14 -22.35 40.83 35.50
CA ALA A 14 -21.52 39.66 35.27
C ALA A 14 -21.85 38.49 36.23
N ALA A 15 -21.92 37.28 35.67
CA ALA A 15 -22.15 36.05 36.42
C ALA A 15 -20.89 35.63 37.22
N PRO A 16 -21.03 35.13 38.46
CA PRO A 16 -19.91 34.58 39.23
C PRO A 16 -19.51 33.17 38.74
N PRO A 17 -18.25 32.75 38.94
CA PRO A 17 -17.76 31.45 38.51
C PRO A 17 -18.35 30.31 39.37
N ASN A 18 -18.90 29.31 38.70
CA ASN A 18 -19.33 28.04 39.26
C ASN A 18 -18.12 27.26 39.82
N LEU A 19 -18.00 27.16 41.14
CA LEU A 19 -17.11 26.24 41.84
C LEU A 19 -17.95 25.10 42.41
N SER A 20 -18.00 23.98 41.69
CA SER A 20 -18.56 22.72 42.18
C SER A 20 -17.92 21.54 41.43
N ASN A 21 -16.66 21.26 41.76
CA ASN A 21 -16.06 19.97 41.47
C ASN A 21 -16.46 18.98 42.58
N PRO A 22 -17.12 17.85 42.27
CA PRO A 22 -17.35 16.80 43.25
C PRO A 22 -16.03 16.09 43.61
N ILE A 23 -15.78 15.95 44.90
CA ILE A 23 -14.70 15.15 45.46
C ILE A 23 -14.99 13.68 45.13
N ILE A 24 -14.20 13.09 44.23
CA ILE A 24 -14.20 11.65 43.97
C ILE A 24 -13.36 10.98 45.06
N LEU A 25 -14.02 10.34 46.02
CA LEU A 25 -13.38 9.41 46.96
C LEU A 25 -12.98 8.15 46.19
N VAL A 26 -11.68 8.01 45.92
CA VAL A 26 -11.09 6.77 45.40
C VAL A 26 -11.07 5.75 46.53
N THR A 27 -11.97 4.78 46.48
CA THR A 27 -11.90 3.59 47.32
C THR A 27 -10.85 2.62 46.75
N PRO A 28 -9.97 2.04 47.58
CA PRO A 28 -9.00 1.06 47.11
C PRO A 28 -9.71 -0.22 46.67
N SER A 29 -9.42 -0.66 45.44
CA SER A 29 -9.90 -1.95 44.92
C SER A 29 -9.41 -3.11 45.79
N PRO A 30 -10.26 -4.12 46.07
CA PRO A 30 -9.83 -5.31 46.78
C PRO A 30 -8.84 -6.12 45.94
N LEU A 31 -7.75 -6.54 46.58
CA LEU A 31 -6.75 -7.44 46.00
C LEU A 31 -7.41 -8.76 45.62
N VAL A 32 -7.54 -9.00 44.31
CA VAL A 32 -7.91 -10.30 43.76
C VAL A 32 -6.68 -11.20 43.84
N TYR A 33 -6.71 -12.16 44.78
CA TYR A 33 -5.78 -13.27 44.79
C TYR A 33 -6.15 -14.22 43.64
N GLU A 34 -5.37 -14.21 42.56
CA GLU A 34 -5.45 -15.24 41.53
C GLU A 34 -4.91 -16.56 42.08
N ALA A 35 -5.76 -17.58 42.12
CA ALA A 35 -5.36 -18.95 42.43
C ALA A 35 -4.50 -19.53 41.31
N PRO A 36 -3.48 -20.36 41.61
CA PRO A 36 -2.62 -20.94 40.60
C PRO A 36 -3.39 -21.89 39.68
N VAL A 37 -3.33 -21.60 38.38
CA VAL A 37 -3.89 -22.42 37.31
C VAL A 37 -3.16 -23.76 37.28
N LYS A 38 -3.86 -24.86 37.61
CA LYS A 38 -3.39 -26.23 37.40
C LYS A 38 -3.42 -26.53 35.90
N TYR A 39 -2.25 -26.67 35.29
CA TYR A 39 -2.13 -27.18 33.92
C TYR A 39 -2.52 -28.66 33.89
N ALA A 40 -3.62 -28.99 33.21
CA ALA A 40 -3.95 -30.36 32.86
C ALA A 40 -3.01 -30.83 31.74
N TYR A 41 -2.25 -31.89 32.01
CA TYR A 41 -1.46 -32.61 31.03
C TYR A 41 -2.41 -33.34 30.07
N TYR A 42 -2.52 -32.86 28.84
CA TYR A 42 -3.18 -33.63 27.78
C TYR A 42 -2.14 -34.56 27.14
N PRO A 43 -2.38 -35.89 27.06
CA PRO A 43 -1.49 -36.81 26.40
C PRO A 43 -1.47 -36.54 24.90
N THR A 44 -0.27 -36.44 24.34
CA THR A 44 0.02 -36.32 22.92
C THR A 44 -0.49 -37.54 22.17
N PRO A 45 -1.30 -37.41 21.11
CA PRO A 45 -1.68 -38.55 20.28
C PRO A 45 -0.45 -39.05 19.50
N ALA A 46 -0.28 -40.38 19.50
CA ALA A 46 0.78 -41.07 18.79
C ALA A 46 0.70 -40.84 17.27
N PRO A 47 1.84 -40.81 16.55
CA PRO A 47 1.88 -40.59 15.11
C PRO A 47 1.28 -41.79 14.36
N THR A 48 0.19 -41.56 13.64
CA THR A 48 -0.37 -42.53 12.69
C THR A 48 0.50 -42.55 11.43
N HIS A 49 1.11 -43.71 11.16
CA HIS A 49 1.80 -44.02 9.92
C HIS A 49 0.83 -43.91 8.73
N TYR A 50 1.04 -42.93 7.86
CA TYR A 50 0.38 -42.88 6.55
C TYR A 50 1.17 -43.75 5.57
N CYS A 51 0.57 -44.87 5.15
CA CYS A 51 1.04 -45.66 4.02
C CYS A 51 0.75 -44.91 2.71
N TYR A 52 1.80 -44.46 2.03
CA TYR A 52 1.72 -43.98 0.65
C TYR A 52 1.54 -45.18 -0.29
N THR A 53 0.42 -45.24 -1.00
CA THR A 53 0.29 -46.10 -2.18
C THR A 53 0.81 -45.34 -3.41
N PRO A 54 1.61 -45.97 -4.29
CA PRO A 54 2.09 -45.33 -5.52
C PRO A 54 0.98 -45.21 -6.56
N VAL A 55 0.84 -44.03 -7.16
CA VAL A 55 -0.05 -43.79 -8.30
C VAL A 55 0.60 -44.35 -9.58
N PRO A 56 -0.12 -45.11 -10.42
CA PRO A 56 0.43 -45.64 -11.67
C PRO A 56 0.62 -44.54 -12.71
N HIS A 57 1.81 -44.55 -13.31
CA HIS A 57 2.25 -43.63 -14.35
C HIS A 57 1.50 -43.96 -15.67
N VAL A 58 0.60 -43.07 -16.09
CA VAL A 58 -0.02 -43.15 -17.41
C VAL A 58 0.89 -42.44 -18.42
N GLN A 59 1.48 -43.20 -19.32
CA GLN A 59 2.20 -42.69 -20.49
C GLN A 59 1.17 -42.25 -21.55
N SER A 60 1.25 -41.00 -21.99
CA SER A 60 0.55 -40.51 -23.18
C SER A 60 1.54 -40.39 -24.34
N PRO A 61 1.22 -40.89 -25.54
CA PRO A 61 2.08 -40.74 -26.71
C PRO A 61 1.50 -39.78 -27.77
N PHE A 62 2.41 -39.19 -28.55
CA PHE A 62 2.20 -38.41 -29.79
C PHE A 62 1.65 -36.97 -29.60
N SER A 63 2.08 -35.94 -30.35
CA SER A 63 2.46 -35.91 -31.76
C SER A 63 3.42 -34.75 -32.10
N HIS A 64 4.21 -34.99 -33.15
CA HIS A 64 5.10 -34.04 -33.81
C HIS A 64 4.35 -32.89 -34.49
N TYR A 65 4.81 -31.65 -34.30
CA TYR A 65 4.43 -30.51 -35.14
C TYR A 65 5.65 -30.06 -35.96
N ASN A 66 5.57 -30.28 -37.27
CA ASN A 66 6.49 -29.72 -38.26
C ASN A 66 6.29 -28.19 -38.33
N THR A 67 7.33 -27.44 -38.01
CA THR A 67 7.36 -25.98 -38.19
C THR A 67 7.93 -25.66 -39.57
N ILE A 68 7.10 -25.14 -40.45
CA ILE A 68 7.49 -24.58 -41.75
C ILE A 68 7.98 -23.16 -41.50
N VAL A 69 9.23 -22.89 -41.87
CA VAL A 69 9.87 -21.56 -41.77
C VAL A 69 9.84 -20.89 -43.15
N PRO A 70 9.23 -19.71 -43.32
CA PRO A 70 9.39 -18.92 -44.54
C PRO A 70 10.69 -18.13 -44.48
N ASN A 71 11.54 -18.35 -45.48
CA ASN A 71 12.80 -17.65 -45.70
C ASN A 71 12.50 -16.37 -46.52
N TYR A 72 12.59 -15.19 -45.91
CA TYR A 72 12.54 -13.91 -46.64
C TYR A 72 13.93 -13.30 -46.72
N LEU A 73 14.54 -13.41 -47.90
CA LEU A 73 15.72 -12.66 -48.31
C LEU A 73 15.30 -11.23 -48.69
N ILE A 74 15.75 -10.24 -47.92
CA ILE A 74 15.67 -8.81 -48.27
C ILE A 74 17.07 -8.36 -48.72
N PRO A 75 17.22 -7.76 -49.93
CA PRO A 75 18.49 -7.18 -50.35
C PRO A 75 18.73 -5.85 -49.62
N GLN A 76 19.90 -5.72 -48.99
CA GLN A 76 20.35 -4.44 -48.42
C GLN A 76 20.90 -3.54 -49.53
N GLN A 77 20.37 -2.32 -49.64
CA GLN A 77 21.04 -1.22 -50.35
C GLN A 77 21.71 -0.28 -49.33
N PRO A 78 22.96 0.15 -49.58
CA PRO A 78 23.67 1.08 -48.71
C PRO A 78 23.18 2.52 -48.93
N VAL A 79 22.53 3.10 -47.91
CA VAL A 79 22.18 4.52 -47.88
C VAL A 79 23.43 5.32 -47.51
N ARG A 80 23.94 6.12 -48.46
CA ARG A 80 24.97 7.14 -48.21
C ARG A 80 24.32 8.35 -47.55
N TYR A 81 24.74 8.69 -46.33
CA TYR A 81 24.40 9.96 -45.70
C TYR A 81 25.41 11.04 -46.09
N PRO A 82 24.97 12.28 -46.35
CA PRO A 82 25.86 13.41 -46.53
C PRO A 82 26.50 13.81 -45.19
N VAL A 83 27.83 13.95 -45.21
CA VAL A 83 28.64 14.45 -44.10
C VAL A 83 28.38 15.96 -43.98
N ALA A 84 27.68 16.37 -42.93
CA ALA A 84 27.52 17.78 -42.57
C ALA A 84 28.76 18.25 -41.78
N GLU A 85 29.27 19.40 -42.16
CA GLU A 85 30.47 20.03 -41.64
C GLU A 85 30.36 20.36 -40.14
N THR A 86 31.47 20.12 -39.45
CA THR A 86 31.70 20.32 -38.03
C THR A 86 31.64 21.79 -37.64
N ASN A 87 30.50 22.22 -37.07
CA ASN A 87 30.45 23.41 -36.24
C ASN A 87 30.91 23.04 -34.83
N TYR A 88 32.10 23.51 -34.45
CA TYR A 88 32.64 23.38 -33.10
C TYR A 88 31.78 24.22 -32.15
N ILE A 89 31.06 23.56 -31.24
CA ILE A 89 30.34 24.21 -30.15
C ILE A 89 31.37 24.66 -29.11
N GLN A 90 31.63 25.97 -29.03
CA GLN A 90 32.30 26.56 -27.88
C GLN A 90 31.34 26.53 -26.69
N LEU A 91 31.66 25.70 -25.69
CA LEU A 91 30.98 25.66 -24.39
C LEU A 91 31.67 26.66 -23.44
N ASP A 92 31.13 27.87 -23.38
CA ASP A 92 31.44 28.81 -22.31
C ASP A 92 30.85 28.29 -20.99
N SER A 93 31.75 27.80 -20.13
CA SER A 93 31.47 27.26 -18.81
C SER A 93 31.28 28.39 -17.80
N SER A 94 30.05 28.88 -17.69
CA SER A 94 29.63 29.71 -16.55
C SER A 94 28.11 29.67 -16.35
N LYS A 95 27.56 28.46 -16.25
CA LYS A 95 26.16 28.25 -15.83
C LYS A 95 26.12 27.36 -14.59
N SER A 96 25.58 27.93 -13.51
CA SER A 96 25.23 27.23 -12.28
C SER A 96 24.50 25.93 -12.61
N VAL A 97 25.04 24.81 -12.13
CA VAL A 97 24.45 23.47 -12.26
C VAL A 97 23.04 23.51 -11.69
N SER A 98 22.02 23.45 -12.56
CA SER A 98 20.64 23.42 -12.10
C SER A 98 20.37 22.06 -11.47
N VAL A 99 19.98 22.08 -10.20
CA VAL A 99 19.58 20.92 -9.37
C VAL A 99 18.56 20.01 -10.08
N SER A 100 17.80 20.56 -11.02
CA SER A 100 16.78 19.91 -11.85
C SER A 100 17.26 18.67 -12.62
N VAL A 101 18.55 18.61 -13.02
CA VAL A 101 19.08 17.49 -13.83
C VAL A 101 19.35 16.26 -12.97
N LEU A 102 19.63 16.42 -11.67
CA LEU A 102 19.91 15.29 -10.76
C LEU A 102 18.65 14.51 -10.38
N ILE A 103 17.49 15.17 -10.30
CA ILE A 103 16.22 14.53 -9.95
C ILE A 103 15.80 13.52 -11.04
N PHE A 104 16.07 13.80 -12.31
CA PHE A 104 15.66 12.93 -13.42
C PHE A 104 16.50 11.66 -13.56
N SER A 105 17.72 11.63 -12.99
CA SER A 105 18.60 10.45 -13.08
C SER A 105 18.43 9.46 -11.92
N LEU A 106 17.91 9.90 -10.77
CA LEU A 106 17.77 9.04 -9.59
C LEU A 106 16.59 8.06 -9.76
N SER A 107 15.50 8.51 -10.39
CA SER A 107 14.28 7.75 -10.63
C SER A 107 14.54 6.46 -11.42
N SER A 108 15.31 6.54 -12.51
CA SER A 108 15.63 5.39 -13.36
C SER A 108 16.45 4.32 -12.64
N GLN A 109 17.28 4.72 -11.66
CA GLN A 109 18.07 3.76 -10.89
C GLN A 109 17.22 3.04 -9.85
N VAL A 110 16.34 3.75 -9.14
CA VAL A 110 15.45 3.14 -8.13
C VAL A 110 14.58 2.04 -8.75
N VAL A 111 14.01 2.28 -9.93
CA VAL A 111 13.13 1.32 -10.62
C VAL A 111 13.82 -0.02 -10.94
N LYS A 112 15.14 -0.01 -11.18
CA LYS A 112 15.90 -1.21 -11.61
C LYS A 112 16.46 -2.02 -10.44
N ARG A 113 16.49 -1.47 -9.23
CA ARG A 113 17.07 -2.12 -8.05
C ARG A 113 16.16 -3.23 -7.53
N LYS A 114 16.72 -4.16 -6.77
CA LYS A 114 15.93 -5.20 -6.09
C LYS A 114 15.29 -4.65 -4.81
N PHE A 115 14.16 -5.23 -4.39
CA PHE A 115 13.47 -4.81 -3.17
C PHE A 115 14.37 -4.77 -1.92
N ASP A 116 15.25 -5.78 -1.75
CA ASP A 116 16.17 -5.85 -0.61
C ASP A 116 17.24 -4.73 -0.65
N GLU A 117 17.68 -4.33 -1.84
CA GLU A 117 18.61 -3.22 -2.02
C GLU A 117 17.95 -1.88 -1.64
N ILE A 118 16.66 -1.73 -1.95
CA ILE A 118 15.87 -0.55 -1.57
C ILE A 118 15.63 -0.51 -0.07
N CYS A 119 15.39 -1.67 0.57
CA CYS A 119 15.23 -1.74 2.02
C CYS A 119 16.51 -1.45 2.80
N THR A 120 17.68 -1.70 2.21
CA THR A 120 18.98 -1.48 2.85
C THR A 120 19.58 -0.10 2.55
N ASP A 121 18.98 0.68 1.65
CA ASP A 121 19.45 2.02 1.29
C ASP A 121 19.13 3.05 2.39
N PRO A 122 20.15 3.65 3.05
CA PRO A 122 19.92 4.65 4.10
C PRO A 122 19.44 6.00 3.55
N ASN A 123 19.53 6.24 2.24
CA ASN A 123 19.14 7.51 1.62
C ASN A 123 17.64 7.58 1.33
N ILE A 124 16.95 6.43 1.27
CA ILE A 124 15.51 6.38 1.05
C ILE A 124 14.82 6.58 2.39
N THR A 125 14.52 7.83 2.70
CA THR A 125 13.95 8.25 3.98
C THR A 125 12.64 9.02 3.80
N PHE A 126 11.79 8.96 4.81
CA PHE A 126 10.52 9.69 4.87
C PHE A 126 10.35 10.27 6.26
N ASN A 127 9.72 11.44 6.35
CA ASN A 127 9.11 11.89 7.60
C ASN A 127 7.62 11.46 7.58
N PRO A 128 7.21 10.46 8.38
CA PRO A 128 5.87 9.89 8.33
C PRO A 128 4.75 10.90 8.57
N GLN A 129 4.98 11.92 9.41
CA GLN A 129 3.99 12.95 9.68
C GLN A 129 3.79 13.86 8.46
N THR A 130 4.87 14.20 7.75
CA THR A 130 4.78 15.07 6.55
C THR A 130 3.99 14.42 5.42
N ILE A 131 4.01 13.09 5.32
CA ILE A 131 3.27 12.33 4.31
C ILE A 131 1.94 11.77 4.85
N ASN A 132 1.54 12.17 6.06
CA ASN A 132 0.29 11.78 6.71
C ASN A 132 0.09 10.27 6.85
N LEU A 133 1.12 9.54 7.28
CA LEU A 133 0.95 8.14 7.65
C LEU A 133 0.08 8.00 8.89
N ILE A 134 -0.73 6.93 8.92
CA ILE A 134 -1.61 6.58 10.04
C ILE A 134 -1.15 5.28 10.73
N PRO A 135 -1.56 5.03 11.99
CA PRO A 135 -2.22 5.98 12.89
C PRO A 135 -1.26 7.13 13.27
N TYR A 136 -1.77 8.35 13.35
CA TYR A 136 -0.91 9.53 13.58
C TYR A 136 -0.12 9.43 14.89
N SER A 137 -0.70 8.81 15.92
CA SER A 137 -0.10 8.63 17.23
C SER A 137 1.12 7.69 17.26
N LEU A 138 1.27 6.83 16.25
CA LEU A 138 2.41 5.91 16.15
C LEU A 138 3.68 6.62 15.66
N TRP A 139 3.52 7.71 14.91
CA TRP A 139 4.60 8.29 14.12
C TRP A 139 5.12 9.59 14.72
N LYS A 140 6.44 9.66 14.92
CA LYS A 140 7.14 10.89 15.30
C LYS A 140 7.47 11.73 14.06
N SER A 141 7.72 13.02 14.27
CA SER A 141 8.18 13.95 13.24
C SER A 141 9.68 13.79 12.98
N GLU A 142 10.11 12.58 12.63
CA GLU A 142 11.51 12.27 12.36
C GLU A 142 11.67 11.50 11.06
N ASN A 143 12.81 11.69 10.39
CA ASN A 143 13.12 10.93 9.18
C ASN A 143 13.45 9.49 9.57
N ILE A 144 12.73 8.54 8.97
CA ILE A 144 12.98 7.11 9.09
C ILE A 144 13.30 6.51 7.72
N THR A 145 14.08 5.44 7.69
CA THR A 145 14.43 4.73 6.45
C THR A 145 13.26 3.89 5.95
N PHE A 146 13.20 3.64 4.64
CA PHE A 146 12.22 2.73 4.05
C PHE A 146 12.30 1.33 4.67
N GLY A 147 13.51 0.77 4.83
CA GLY A 147 13.70 -0.54 5.45
C GLY A 147 13.18 -0.64 6.89
N TYR A 148 13.35 0.43 7.68
CA TYR A 148 12.75 0.50 9.01
C TYR A 148 11.22 0.47 8.91
N LEU A 149 10.63 1.25 8.00
CA LEU A 149 9.17 1.28 7.81
C LEU A 149 8.62 -0.10 7.37
N VAL A 150 9.31 -0.79 6.47
CA VAL A 150 8.97 -2.15 6.03
C VAL A 150 8.96 -3.14 7.18
N SER A 151 10.04 -3.18 7.96
CA SER A 151 10.17 -4.12 9.08
C SER A 151 9.26 -3.79 10.26
N PHE A 152 9.13 -2.51 10.61
CA PHE A 152 8.38 -2.04 11.77
C PHE A 152 6.86 -2.02 11.55
N HIS A 153 6.40 -1.76 10.32
CA HIS A 153 4.98 -1.58 10.02
C HIS A 153 4.43 -2.56 8.99
N PHE A 154 4.99 -2.63 7.78
CA PHE A 154 4.38 -3.41 6.69
C PHE A 154 4.42 -4.93 6.95
N ARG A 155 5.54 -5.44 7.43
CA ARG A 155 5.74 -6.87 7.74
C ARG A 155 5.37 -7.24 9.17
N LYS A 156 4.99 -6.27 10.00
CA LYS A 156 4.51 -6.55 11.36
C LYS A 156 3.20 -7.33 11.31
N ARG A 157 3.03 -8.27 12.23
CA ARG A 157 1.77 -9.02 12.36
C ARG A 157 0.60 -8.05 12.58
N ASN A 158 -0.56 -8.41 12.02
CA ASN A 158 -1.77 -7.62 12.16
C ASN A 158 -2.07 -7.32 13.64
N SER A 159 -2.25 -6.04 13.93
CA SER A 159 -2.56 -5.47 15.25
C SER A 159 -3.43 -4.23 15.06
N SER A 160 -3.93 -3.61 16.13
CA SER A 160 -4.76 -2.40 16.03
C SER A 160 -4.14 -1.31 15.15
N ASN A 161 -2.82 -1.13 15.23
CA ASN A 161 -2.07 -0.07 14.55
C ASN A 161 -1.39 -0.52 13.25
N SER A 162 -1.62 -1.77 12.82
CA SER A 162 -0.98 -2.37 11.64
C SER A 162 -1.93 -3.37 10.97
N LYS A 163 -3.21 -3.00 10.85
CA LYS A 163 -4.19 -3.79 10.08
C LYS A 163 -3.95 -3.59 8.58
N PHE A 164 -4.47 -4.50 7.77
CA PHE A 164 -4.33 -4.43 6.33
C PHE A 164 -4.76 -3.09 5.71
N PRO A 165 -5.94 -2.50 6.04
CA PRO A 165 -6.34 -1.21 5.47
C PRO A 165 -5.36 -0.08 5.82
N ILE A 166 -4.79 -0.10 7.02
CA ILE A 166 -3.78 0.88 7.47
C ILE A 166 -2.51 0.73 6.64
N LYS A 167 -2.03 -0.51 6.45
CA LYS A 167 -0.87 -0.80 5.60
C LYS A 167 -1.11 -0.33 4.17
N LEU A 168 -2.26 -0.68 3.58
CA LEU A 168 -2.62 -0.27 2.23
C LEU A 168 -2.65 1.27 2.09
N PHE A 169 -3.28 1.97 3.03
CA PHE A 169 -3.33 3.44 3.01
C PHE A 169 -1.95 4.07 3.12
N ASN A 170 -1.11 3.58 4.05
CA ASN A 170 0.25 4.09 4.20
C ASN A 170 1.11 3.83 2.96
N ALA A 171 0.98 2.65 2.34
CA ALA A 171 1.66 2.35 1.09
C ALA A 171 1.27 3.34 -0.03
N LEU A 172 -0.03 3.65 -0.13
CA LEU A 172 -0.55 4.63 -1.08
C LEU A 172 -0.03 6.04 -0.81
N LYS A 173 0.07 6.47 0.46
CA LYS A 173 0.66 7.77 0.81
C LYS A 173 2.13 7.87 0.42
N ILE A 174 2.89 6.79 0.57
CA ILE A 174 4.29 6.76 0.15
C ILE A 174 4.40 6.87 -1.37
N THR A 175 3.58 6.18 -2.16
CA THR A 175 3.64 6.27 -3.63
C THR A 175 3.05 7.55 -4.18
N GLU A 176 2.15 8.22 -3.46
CA GLU A 176 1.75 9.60 -3.76
C GLU A 176 2.92 10.58 -3.57
N HIS A 177 3.73 10.40 -2.53
CA HIS A 177 4.87 11.26 -2.23
C HIS A 177 6.10 10.94 -3.10
N CYS A 178 6.35 9.66 -3.36
CA CYS A 178 7.50 9.17 -4.12
C CYS A 178 7.03 8.10 -5.14
N PRO A 179 6.56 8.52 -6.32
CA PRO A 179 6.02 7.62 -7.34
C PRO A 179 7.03 6.58 -7.85
N ASP A 180 8.31 6.88 -7.82
CA ASP A 180 9.40 5.99 -8.26
C ASP A 180 9.52 4.71 -7.44
N LEU A 181 8.93 4.69 -6.24
CA LEU A 181 8.87 3.49 -5.40
C LEU A 181 7.70 2.57 -5.72
N PHE A 182 6.83 2.91 -6.67
CA PHE A 182 5.74 2.03 -7.09
C PHE A 182 6.20 0.60 -7.45
N PRO A 183 7.33 0.36 -8.16
CA PRO A 183 7.80 -1.00 -8.44
C PRO A 183 8.15 -1.83 -7.18
N HIS A 184 8.39 -1.17 -6.05
CA HIS A 184 8.77 -1.80 -4.78
C HIS A 184 7.61 -1.85 -3.78
N ILE A 185 6.70 -0.89 -3.85
CA ILE A 185 5.53 -0.79 -2.98
C ILE A 185 4.34 -1.54 -3.57
N GLY A 186 4.18 -1.49 -4.89
CA GLY A 186 3.16 -2.23 -5.63
C GLY A 186 1.75 -1.66 -5.55
N VAL A 187 1.51 -0.49 -4.97
CA VAL A 187 0.18 0.15 -4.97
C VAL A 187 0.25 1.64 -5.26
N LYS A 188 -0.68 2.15 -6.07
CA LYS A 188 -0.88 3.58 -6.29
C LYS A 188 -2.34 3.88 -6.62
N TRP A 189 -2.78 5.10 -6.37
CA TRP A 189 -4.08 5.59 -6.83
C TRP A 189 -4.05 5.85 -8.33
N ILE A 190 -5.12 5.44 -9.04
CA ILE A 190 -5.35 5.85 -10.44
C ILE A 190 -6.54 6.79 -10.57
N THR A 191 -7.53 6.63 -9.70
CA THR A 191 -8.61 7.60 -9.47
C THR A 191 -8.67 7.89 -7.97
N ASP A 192 -9.72 8.55 -7.49
CA ASP A 192 -9.92 8.77 -6.06
C ASP A 192 -10.40 7.52 -5.32
N ASP A 193 -10.89 6.50 -6.03
CA ASP A 193 -11.52 5.31 -5.44
C ASP A 193 -11.00 3.98 -6.03
N VAL A 194 -10.19 4.03 -7.08
CA VAL A 194 -9.56 2.87 -7.71
C VAL A 194 -8.06 2.87 -7.46
N ILE A 195 -7.58 1.73 -6.99
CA ILE A 195 -6.19 1.44 -6.69
C ILE A 195 -5.64 0.50 -7.76
N TRP A 196 -4.46 0.82 -8.26
CA TRP A 196 -3.68 -0.06 -9.11
C TRP A 196 -2.68 -0.83 -8.25
N VAL A 197 -2.78 -2.15 -8.28
CA VAL A 197 -1.99 -3.09 -7.48
C VAL A 197 -1.11 -3.94 -8.39
N ASP A 198 0.20 -3.83 -8.26
CA ASP A 198 1.15 -4.87 -8.67
C ASP A 198 1.15 -5.96 -7.59
N ARG A 199 0.66 -7.14 -7.94
CA ARG A 199 0.41 -8.21 -6.97
C ARG A 199 1.70 -8.73 -6.32
N GLU A 200 2.79 -8.81 -7.06
CA GLU A 200 4.06 -9.38 -6.58
C GLU A 200 4.78 -8.36 -5.70
N ALA A 201 4.88 -7.11 -6.17
CA ALA A 201 5.54 -6.04 -5.43
C ALA A 201 4.82 -5.77 -4.09
N PHE A 202 3.48 -5.70 -4.10
CA PHE A 202 2.74 -5.44 -2.87
C PHE A 202 2.79 -6.63 -1.91
N ALA A 203 2.73 -7.87 -2.41
CA ALA A 203 2.93 -9.06 -1.58
C ALA A 203 4.33 -9.08 -0.93
N CYS A 204 5.37 -8.69 -1.67
CA CYS A 204 6.73 -8.57 -1.17
C CYS A 204 6.85 -7.53 -0.04
N LEU A 205 6.22 -6.36 -0.22
CA LEU A 205 6.19 -5.28 0.77
C LEU A 205 5.62 -5.76 2.11
N ILE A 206 4.44 -6.39 2.09
CA ILE A 206 3.74 -6.80 3.32
C ILE A 206 4.19 -8.18 3.85
N GLY A 207 5.03 -8.90 3.10
CA GLY A 207 5.57 -10.20 3.50
C GLY A 207 4.61 -11.38 3.34
N VAL A 208 3.73 -11.35 2.32
CA VAL A 208 2.84 -12.46 2.00
C VAL A 208 3.54 -13.46 1.08
N LYS A 209 3.51 -14.75 1.44
CA LYS A 209 4.16 -15.83 0.67
C LYS A 209 3.34 -16.31 -0.52
N THR A 210 2.02 -16.43 -0.33
CA THR A 210 1.09 -16.90 -1.36
C THR A 210 0.29 -15.71 -1.88
N VAL A 211 0.73 -15.11 -2.98
CA VAL A 211 0.14 -13.87 -3.52
C VAL A 211 -1.37 -13.99 -3.72
N GLU A 212 -1.80 -15.00 -4.48
CA GLU A 212 -3.23 -15.20 -4.79
C GLU A 212 -4.05 -15.48 -3.52
N GLY A 213 -3.62 -16.46 -2.73
CA GLY A 213 -4.31 -16.88 -1.50
C GLY A 213 -4.35 -15.81 -0.42
N GLY A 214 -3.27 -15.05 -0.27
CA GLY A 214 -3.12 -14.06 0.80
C GLY A 214 -3.71 -12.70 0.45
N LEU A 215 -3.78 -12.32 -0.83
CA LEU A 215 -4.31 -11.03 -1.25
C LEU A 215 -5.70 -11.10 -1.85
N PHE A 216 -5.95 -11.99 -2.81
CA PHE A 216 -7.10 -11.92 -3.73
C PHE A 216 -8.12 -13.05 -3.57
N HIS A 217 -7.79 -14.14 -2.86
CA HIS A 217 -8.78 -15.15 -2.50
C HIS A 217 -9.91 -14.56 -1.64
N GLN A 218 -11.07 -15.22 -1.56
CA GLN A 218 -12.23 -14.72 -0.78
C GLN A 218 -11.91 -14.44 0.70
N GLN A 219 -10.94 -15.17 1.27
CA GLN A 219 -10.41 -14.98 2.64
C GLN A 219 -9.12 -14.15 2.68
N GLY A 220 -8.62 -13.71 1.52
CA GLY A 220 -7.45 -12.88 1.36
C GLY A 220 -7.68 -11.45 1.86
N ASN A 221 -6.60 -10.69 1.96
CA ASN A 221 -6.60 -9.37 2.56
C ASN A 221 -7.56 -8.38 1.88
N PHE A 222 -7.63 -8.34 0.54
CA PHE A 222 -8.51 -7.42 -0.17
C PHE A 222 -10.00 -7.78 0.00
N PRO A 223 -10.48 -8.98 -0.41
CA PRO A 223 -11.91 -9.30 -0.31
C PRO A 223 -12.43 -9.27 1.13
N SER A 224 -11.63 -9.76 2.09
CA SER A 224 -12.05 -9.78 3.48
C SER A 224 -12.20 -8.38 4.10
N HIS A 225 -11.63 -7.33 3.50
CA HIS A 225 -11.83 -5.93 3.94
C HIS A 225 -12.75 -5.14 2.99
N GLY A 226 -13.56 -5.83 2.17
CA GLY A 226 -14.59 -5.19 1.34
C GLY A 226 -14.08 -4.61 0.03
N PHE A 227 -12.84 -4.90 -0.37
CA PHE A 227 -12.36 -4.57 -1.70
C PHE A 227 -12.86 -5.58 -2.73
N VAL A 228 -13.11 -5.08 -3.93
CA VAL A 228 -13.50 -5.88 -5.09
C VAL A 228 -12.58 -5.55 -6.26
N GLU A 229 -12.16 -6.58 -6.97
CA GLU A 229 -11.47 -6.42 -8.25
C GLU A 229 -12.47 -5.92 -9.30
N LEU A 230 -12.01 -5.00 -10.15
CA LEU A 230 -12.76 -4.59 -11.33
C LEU A 230 -12.80 -5.72 -12.35
N SER A 231 -13.88 -5.78 -13.12
CA SER A 231 -13.96 -6.69 -14.27
C SER A 231 -12.93 -6.34 -15.34
N TYR A 232 -12.66 -7.26 -16.27
CA TYR A 232 -11.78 -7.00 -17.41
C TYR A 232 -12.23 -5.79 -18.22
N GLU A 233 -13.53 -5.68 -18.49
CA GLU A 233 -14.12 -4.59 -19.26
C GLU A 233 -13.96 -3.24 -18.56
N GLU A 234 -14.35 -3.15 -17.28
CA GLU A 234 -14.15 -1.94 -16.47
C GLU A 234 -12.68 -1.53 -16.41
N SER A 235 -11.78 -2.51 -16.25
CA SER A 235 -10.35 -2.26 -16.18
C SER A 235 -9.80 -1.71 -17.49
N GLN A 236 -10.20 -2.29 -18.63
CA GLN A 236 -9.76 -1.83 -19.95
C GLN A 236 -10.33 -0.45 -20.29
N MET A 237 -11.59 -0.19 -19.96
CA MET A 237 -12.20 1.12 -20.14
C MET A 237 -11.46 2.20 -19.34
N LEU A 238 -11.13 1.92 -18.08
CA LEU A 238 -10.40 2.84 -17.22
C LEU A 238 -8.93 3.02 -17.68
N ALA A 239 -8.29 1.94 -18.14
CA ALA A 239 -6.95 2.01 -18.72
C ALA A 239 -6.90 2.90 -19.96
N ASN A 240 -7.88 2.76 -20.84
CA ASN A 240 -7.99 3.55 -22.06
C ASN A 240 -8.28 5.03 -21.74
N SER A 241 -9.19 5.32 -20.79
CA SER A 241 -9.53 6.69 -20.44
C SER A 241 -8.37 7.46 -19.78
N LEU A 242 -7.50 6.74 -19.07
CA LEU A 242 -6.32 7.30 -18.40
C LEU A 242 -5.02 7.16 -19.22
N ASN A 243 -5.09 6.64 -20.46
CA ASN A 243 -3.93 6.38 -21.32
C ASN A 243 -2.83 5.51 -20.66
N LEU A 244 -3.24 4.51 -19.87
CA LEU A 244 -2.33 3.61 -19.16
C LEU A 244 -1.76 2.49 -20.06
N GLY A 245 -2.26 2.38 -21.29
CA GLY A 245 -1.89 1.33 -22.22
C GLY A 245 -2.56 -0.01 -21.90
N ARG A 246 -2.02 -1.09 -22.47
CA ARG A 246 -2.52 -2.45 -22.23
C ARG A 246 -2.07 -2.91 -20.84
N ILE A 247 -3.01 -3.06 -19.91
CA ILE A 247 -2.74 -3.59 -18.58
C ILE A 247 -2.69 -5.11 -18.65
N ASP A 248 -1.58 -5.69 -18.21
CA ASP A 248 -1.49 -7.13 -17.98
C ASP A 248 -2.21 -7.49 -16.69
N LEU A 249 -3.47 -7.89 -16.80
CA LEU A 249 -4.29 -8.28 -15.66
C LEU A 249 -3.79 -9.55 -14.96
N SER A 250 -2.78 -10.27 -15.48
CA SER A 250 -2.18 -11.39 -14.75
C SER A 250 -1.25 -10.89 -13.64
N VAL A 251 -0.56 -9.77 -13.84
CA VAL A 251 0.38 -9.13 -12.91
C VAL A 251 -0.28 -8.02 -12.11
N MET A 252 -1.08 -7.21 -12.80
CA MET A 252 -1.70 -6.01 -12.26
C MET A 252 -3.17 -6.26 -11.94
N ARG A 253 -3.66 -5.71 -10.84
CA ARG A 253 -5.08 -5.72 -10.48
C ARG A 253 -5.55 -4.30 -10.24
N LEU A 254 -6.78 -4.01 -10.67
CA LEU A 254 -7.48 -2.79 -10.31
C LEU A 254 -8.53 -3.13 -9.27
N VAL A 255 -8.46 -2.49 -8.11
CA VAL A 255 -9.36 -2.77 -7.00
C VAL A 255 -10.00 -1.49 -6.51
N ARG A 256 -11.25 -1.60 -6.04
CA ARG A 256 -11.96 -0.52 -5.35
C ARG A 256 -12.66 -1.06 -4.12
N HIS A 257 -12.93 -0.20 -3.15
CA HIS A 257 -13.72 -0.59 -1.99
C HIS A 257 -15.21 -0.53 -2.29
N ARG A 258 -15.94 -1.62 -2.04
CA ARG A 258 -17.35 -1.79 -2.47
C ARG A 258 -18.28 -0.68 -1.98
N THR A 259 -18.06 -0.16 -0.78
CA THR A 259 -18.91 0.88 -0.18
C THR A 259 -18.35 2.31 -0.37
N GLY A 260 -17.22 2.48 -1.05
CA GLY A 260 -16.60 3.79 -1.26
C GLY A 260 -15.96 4.44 -0.01
N LEU A 261 -15.88 3.73 1.12
CA LEU A 261 -15.24 4.23 2.35
C LEU A 261 -13.73 4.43 2.18
N PHE A 262 -13.06 3.52 1.48
CA PHE A 262 -11.64 3.61 1.21
C PHE A 262 -11.41 4.36 -0.11
N ARG A 263 -10.95 5.62 -0.01
CA ARG A 263 -10.72 6.54 -1.11
C ARG A 263 -9.51 7.44 -0.82
N ARG A 264 -8.93 8.11 -1.80
CA ARG A 264 -7.71 8.93 -1.67
C ARG A 264 -7.72 9.91 -0.49
N GLY A 265 -8.87 10.51 -0.23
CA GLY A 265 -9.09 11.49 0.85
C GLY A 265 -9.74 10.94 2.13
N CYS A 266 -9.77 9.62 2.36
CA CYS A 266 -10.36 9.07 3.57
C CYS A 266 -9.50 9.37 4.82
N THR A 267 -10.16 9.48 5.98
CA THR A 267 -9.51 9.74 7.27
C THR A 267 -9.11 8.44 7.97
N GLU A 268 -8.29 8.54 9.03
CA GLU A 268 -7.98 7.39 9.89
C GLU A 268 -9.25 6.69 10.40
N LEU A 269 -10.29 7.46 10.76
CA LEU A 269 -11.56 6.93 11.23
C LEU A 269 -12.29 6.14 10.15
N ASP A 270 -12.24 6.60 8.89
CA ASP A 270 -12.84 5.89 7.76
C ASP A 270 -12.12 4.56 7.50
N ILE A 271 -10.78 4.56 7.58
CA ILE A 271 -9.96 3.36 7.44
C ILE A 271 -10.26 2.33 8.53
N LEU A 272 -10.50 2.78 9.77
CA LEU A 272 -10.87 1.89 10.88
C LEU A 272 -12.26 1.25 10.69
N ARG A 273 -13.13 1.85 9.87
CA ARG A 273 -14.46 1.31 9.52
C ARG A 273 -14.42 0.32 8.36
N CYS A 274 -13.28 0.12 7.68
CA CYS A 274 -13.08 -0.98 6.74
C CYS A 274 -13.05 -2.29 7.54
N GLN A 275 -14.24 -2.83 7.82
CA GLN A 275 -14.40 -4.02 8.65
C GLN A 275 -13.91 -5.27 7.91
N TRP A 276 -13.26 -6.15 8.69
CA TRP A 276 -13.00 -7.51 8.28
C TRP A 276 -14.32 -8.28 8.27
N LYS A 277 -14.75 -8.73 7.10
CA LYS A 277 -15.82 -9.72 6.94
C LYS A 277 -15.14 -11.09 6.91
N GLY A 278 -14.89 -11.63 8.10
CA GLY A 278 -14.49 -13.02 8.32
C GLY A 278 -15.68 -13.96 8.28
#